data_AF-A0A0X9PVN0-F1
#
_entry.id   AF-A0A0X9PVN0-F1
#
_cell.length_a   1.000
_cell.length_b   1.000
_cell.length_c   1.000
_cell.angle_alpha   90.00
_cell.angle_beta   90.00
_cell.angle_gamma   90.00
#
_symmetry.space_group_name_H-M   'P 1'
#
loop_
_entity.id
_entity.type
_entity.pdbx_description
1 polymer ?
#
loop_
_entity_poly.entity_id
_entity_poly.type
_entity_poly.pdbx_seq_one_letter_code
_entity_poly.pdbx_strand_id
1 'polypeptide(L)'
;FVTSIAVAVVWYLLLLQTNKPLHRKLLDAQSVEFAWTALPCVVLVAIAIPSLRLLYMIDDIGTPSMTVKSVGHQWYWSYEYSDIFSSEIDSYMIPSPLRLLDCDNRLLLAAQTPIRVLVTSGDVL
;
A
#
# COMPACT_ATOMS: atom_id res chain seq x y z
N PHE A 1 4.72 -14.88 -2.01
CA PHE A 1 5.87 -14.87 -2.94
C PHE A 1 7.20 -14.83 -2.22
N VAL A 2 7.51 -13.77 -1.45
CA VAL A 2 8.75 -13.74 -0.64
C VAL A 2 8.81 -14.92 0.34
N THR A 3 7.68 -15.24 0.98
CA THR A 3 7.53 -16.42 1.83
C THR A 3 7.73 -17.74 1.10
N SER A 4 7.24 -17.88 -0.15
CA SER A 4 7.42 -19.09 -0.95
C SER A 4 8.84 -19.26 -1.46
N ILE A 5 9.54 -18.16 -1.81
CA ILE A 5 10.97 -18.18 -2.12
C ILE A 5 11.77 -18.57 -0.88
N ALA A 6 11.49 -17.96 0.28
CA ALA A 6 12.17 -18.27 1.52
C ALA A 6 12.02 -19.76 1.89
N VAL A 7 10.81 -20.31 1.76
CA VAL A 7 10.55 -21.74 1.97
C VAL A 7 11.31 -22.60 0.95
N ALA A 8 11.34 -22.23 -0.34
CA ALA A 8 12.07 -22.98 -1.36
C ALA A 8 13.60 -22.97 -1.13
N VAL A 9 14.16 -21.83 -0.70
CA VAL A 9 15.59 -21.70 -0.36
C VAL A 9 15.92 -22.54 0.88
N VAL A 10 15.12 -22.45 1.94
CA VAL A 10 15.31 -23.26 3.15
C VAL A 10 15.21 -24.75 2.84
N TRP A 11 14.23 -25.14 2.02
CA TRP A 11 14.09 -26.52 1.54
C TRP A 11 15.33 -26.99 0.78
N TYR A 12 15.84 -26.18 -0.15
CA TYR A 12 17.05 -26.50 -0.91
C TYR A 12 18.28 -26.68 0.00
N LEU A 13 18.46 -25.81 1.00
CA LEU A 13 19.56 -25.93 1.97
C LEU A 13 19.49 -27.22 2.81
N LEU A 14 18.29 -27.63 3.24
CA LEU A 14 18.09 -28.91 3.95
C LEU A 14 18.38 -30.13 3.04
N LEU A 15 18.04 -30.01 1.76
CA LEU A 15 18.27 -31.05 0.76
C LEU A 15 19.77 -31.26 0.48
N LEU A 16 20.56 -30.18 0.51
CA LEU A 16 22.03 -30.24 0.43
C LEU A 16 22.67 -30.89 1.66
N GLN A 17 22.07 -30.77 2.84
CA GLN A 17 22.59 -31.39 4.07
C GLN A 17 22.34 -32.90 4.14
N THR A 18 21.24 -33.37 3.54
CA THR A 18 20.82 -34.77 3.57
C THR A 18 21.44 -35.60 2.45
N ASN A 19 21.75 -35.00 1.30
CA ASN A 19 22.38 -35.66 0.17
C ASN A 19 23.89 -35.35 0.12
N LYS A 20 24.75 -36.38 0.03
CA LYS A 20 26.21 -36.23 -0.12
C LYS A 20 26.70 -36.55 -1.55
N PRO A 21 26.24 -35.89 -2.63
CA PRO A 21 26.84 -36.09 -3.94
C PRO A 21 28.24 -35.45 -3.97
N LEU A 22 29.29 -36.27 -4.00
CA LEU A 22 30.66 -35.82 -4.19
C LEU A 22 30.90 -35.49 -5.67
N HIS A 23 30.42 -34.33 -6.13
CA HIS A 23 30.79 -33.74 -7.40
C HIS A 23 31.57 -32.45 -7.17
N ARG A 24 32.90 -32.51 -7.34
CA ARG A 24 33.84 -31.41 -7.00
C ARG A 24 34.21 -30.53 -8.20
N LYS A 25 33.82 -30.92 -9.42
CA LYS A 25 34.03 -30.09 -10.61
C LYS A 25 32.93 -29.04 -10.67
N LEU A 26 33.32 -27.77 -10.71
CA LEU A 26 32.44 -26.69 -11.16
C LEU A 26 32.17 -26.95 -12.64
N LEU A 27 31.03 -27.57 -12.92
CA LEU A 27 30.51 -27.65 -14.28
C LEU A 27 29.98 -26.28 -14.65
N ASP A 28 30.31 -25.80 -15.85
CA ASP A 28 29.63 -24.66 -16.44
C ASP A 28 28.13 -24.98 -16.50
N ALA A 29 27.33 -24.17 -15.80
CA ALA A 29 25.93 -24.42 -15.53
C ALA A 29 25.04 -23.31 -16.12
N GLN A 30 25.41 -22.80 -17.30
CA GLN A 30 24.68 -21.75 -18.02
C GLN A 30 23.15 -21.96 -18.08
N SER A 31 22.70 -23.21 -18.20
CA SER A 31 21.27 -23.55 -18.20
C SER A 31 20.59 -23.26 -16.86
N VAL A 32 21.28 -23.49 -15.74
CA VAL A 32 20.78 -23.21 -14.38
C VAL A 32 20.80 -21.70 -14.12
N GLU A 33 21.84 -21.00 -14.60
CA GLU A 33 21.91 -19.55 -14.47
C GLU A 33 20.79 -18.83 -15.22
N PHE A 34 20.50 -19.31 -16.42
CA PHE A 34 19.35 -18.84 -17.19
C PHE A 34 18.04 -19.09 -16.44
N ALA A 35 17.85 -20.29 -15.89
CA ALA A 35 16.62 -20.66 -15.18
C ALA A 35 16.38 -19.78 -13.93
N TRP A 36 17.39 -19.59 -13.07
CA TRP A 36 17.23 -18.76 -11.87
C TRP A 36 17.16 -17.26 -12.16
N THR A 37 17.48 -16.81 -13.37
CA THR A 37 17.36 -15.40 -13.78
C THR A 37 16.01 -15.15 -14.46
N ALA A 38 15.59 -16.06 -15.35
CA ALA A 38 14.34 -15.96 -16.08
C ALA A 38 13.13 -16.15 -15.16
N LEU A 39 13.19 -17.10 -14.22
CA LEU A 39 12.05 -17.41 -13.34
C LEU A 39 11.65 -16.22 -12.45
N PRO A 40 12.57 -15.53 -11.74
CA PRO A 40 12.23 -14.29 -11.02
C PRO A 40 11.71 -13.19 -11.94
N CYS A 41 12.26 -13.04 -13.15
CA CYS A 41 11.81 -12.04 -14.11
C CYS A 41 10.34 -12.24 -14.51
N VAL A 42 9.94 -13.47 -14.85
CA VAL A 42 8.54 -13.80 -15.17
C VAL A 42 7.60 -13.49 -14.00
N VAL A 43 8.02 -13.81 -12.77
CA VAL A 43 7.18 -13.52 -11.59
C VAL A 43 7.06 -12.02 -11.34
N LEU A 44 8.13 -11.24 -11.52
CA LEU A 44 8.07 -9.78 -11.41
C LEU A 44 7.09 -9.19 -12.43
N VAL A 45 7.12 -9.65 -13.69
CA VAL A 45 6.16 -9.22 -14.72
C VAL A 45 4.73 -9.57 -14.33
N ALA A 46 4.50 -10.79 -13.81
CA ALA A 46 3.18 -11.24 -13.37
C ALA A 46 2.62 -10.40 -12.20
N ILE A 47 3.46 -9.84 -11.34
CA ILE A 47 3.07 -8.92 -10.26
C ILE A 47 2.89 -7.49 -10.80
N ALA A 48 3.77 -7.04 -11.69
CA ALA A 48 3.76 -5.68 -12.22
C ALA A 48 2.48 -5.38 -13.01
N ILE A 49 2.00 -6.32 -13.84
CA ILE A 49 0.80 -6.12 -14.66
C ILE A 49 -0.45 -5.75 -13.83
N PRO A 50 -0.89 -6.54 -12.83
CA PRO A 50 -2.04 -6.17 -12.00
C PRO A 50 -1.76 -4.93 -11.13
N SER A 51 -0.51 -4.75 -10.66
CA SER A 51 -0.12 -3.57 -9.88
C SER A 51 -0.28 -2.27 -10.67
N LEU A 52 0.22 -2.24 -11.91
CA LEU A 52 0.12 -1.08 -12.79
C LEU A 52 -1.33 -0.83 -13.19
N ARG A 53 -2.11 -1.89 -13.47
CA ARG A 53 -3.55 -1.74 -13.74
C ARG A 53 -4.27 -1.06 -12.58
N LEU A 54 -4.02 -1.49 -11.34
CA LEU A 54 -4.61 -0.87 -10.15
C LEU A 54 -4.18 0.58 -9.99
N LEU A 55 -2.90 0.89 -10.23
CA LEU A 55 -2.39 2.26 -10.16
C LEU A 55 -3.15 3.19 -11.11
N TYR A 56 -3.33 2.79 -12.36
CA TYR A 56 -4.10 3.58 -13.34
C TYR A 56 -5.59 3.65 -13.01
N MET A 57 -6.17 2.60 -12.41
CA MET A 57 -7.57 2.63 -11.96
C MET A 57 -7.80 3.58 -10.78
N ILE A 58 -6.78 3.83 -9.95
CA ILE A 58 -6.86 4.79 -8.83
C ILE A 58 -6.70 6.23 -9.33
N ASP A 59 -5.94 6.44 -10.40
CA ASP A 59 -5.73 7.78 -10.98
C ASP A 59 -6.95 8.28 -11.76
N ASP A 60 -7.69 7.36 -12.41
CA ASP A 60 -8.95 7.67 -13.10
C ASP A 60 -10.13 7.78 -12.13
N ILE A 61 -10.11 8.83 -11.31
CA ILE A 61 -11.26 9.22 -10.48
C ILE A 61 -12.13 10.12 -11.36
N GLY A 62 -13.32 9.63 -11.72
CA GLY A 62 -14.30 10.38 -12.49
C GLY A 62 -14.72 11.70 -11.82
N THR A 63 -15.74 12.36 -12.36
CA THR A 63 -16.20 13.65 -11.81
C THR A 63 -16.73 13.46 -10.37
N PRO A 64 -16.12 14.10 -9.36
CA PRO A 64 -16.60 14.02 -7.99
C PRO A 64 -17.90 14.79 -7.83
N SER A 65 -18.79 14.34 -6.96
CA SER A 65 -20.04 15.02 -6.63
C SER A 65 -19.89 16.01 -5.46
N MET A 66 -18.81 15.89 -4.68
CA MET A 66 -18.54 16.70 -3.50
C MET A 66 -17.02 16.84 -3.29
N THR A 67 -16.59 18.03 -2.92
CA THR A 67 -15.21 18.33 -2.52
C THR A 67 -15.16 18.69 -1.04
N VAL A 68 -14.22 18.08 -0.32
CA VAL A 68 -13.91 18.41 1.08
C VAL A 68 -12.43 18.71 1.18
N LYS A 69 -12.07 19.76 1.91
CA LYS A 69 -10.68 20.06 2.22
C LYS A 69 -10.38 19.66 3.67
N SER A 70 -9.29 18.93 3.84
CA SER A 70 -8.77 18.48 5.14
C SER A 70 -7.46 19.20 5.40
N VAL A 71 -7.42 20.00 6.46
CA VAL A 71 -6.25 20.73 6.91
C VAL A 71 -5.68 20.03 8.14
N GLY A 72 -4.44 19.55 8.05
CA GLY A 72 -3.71 19.02 9.19
C GLY A 72 -3.09 20.14 10.02
N HIS A 73 -3.25 20.05 11.33
CA HIS A 73 -2.58 20.87 12.33
C HIS A 73 -1.83 19.99 13.34
N GLN A 74 -1.02 20.60 14.20
CA GLN A 74 -0.40 19.90 15.33
C GLN A 74 -1.46 19.30 16.26
N TRP A 75 -1.64 17.98 16.12
CA TRP A 75 -2.49 17.10 16.92
C TRP A 75 -4.00 17.21 16.72
N TYR A 76 -4.46 17.88 15.66
CA TYR A 76 -5.88 17.91 15.28
C TYR A 76 -6.05 18.12 13.78
N TRP A 77 -7.27 17.91 13.30
CA TRP A 77 -7.63 18.10 11.89
C TRP A 77 -8.78 19.08 11.77
N SER A 78 -8.76 19.93 10.75
CA SER A 78 -9.84 20.85 10.44
C SER A 78 -10.42 20.51 9.06
N TYR A 79 -11.75 20.52 8.96
CA TYR A 79 -12.47 20.15 7.74
C TYR A 79 -13.28 21.33 7.20
N GLU A 80 -13.14 21.58 5.89
CA GLU A 80 -13.82 22.66 5.18
C GLU A 80 -14.68 22.09 4.04
N TYR A 81 -15.97 22.42 4.05
CA TYR A 81 -16.98 21.98 3.08
C TYR A 81 -17.18 23.03 1.96
N SER A 82 -16.20 23.19 1.07
CA SER A 82 -16.16 24.26 0.06
C SER A 82 -17.44 24.43 -0.77
N ASP A 83 -18.15 23.33 -1.04
CA ASP A 83 -19.26 23.31 -1.99
C ASP A 83 -20.62 23.65 -1.36
N ILE A 84 -20.75 23.57 -0.02
CA ILE A 84 -22.05 23.64 0.67
C ILE A 84 -22.04 24.71 1.78
N PHE A 85 -20.99 24.76 2.59
CA PHE A 85 -20.89 25.67 3.74
C PHE A 85 -19.46 26.19 3.89
N SER A 86 -19.29 27.51 3.92
CA SER A 86 -17.98 28.15 4.16
C SER A 86 -17.53 28.08 5.63
N SER A 87 -17.97 27.05 6.37
CA SER A 87 -17.63 26.85 7.78
C SER A 87 -16.57 25.77 7.94
N GLU A 88 -15.53 26.11 8.69
CA GLU A 88 -14.48 25.19 9.13
C GLU A 88 -14.87 24.53 10.45
N ILE A 89 -14.61 23.22 10.57
CA ILE A 89 -14.89 22.44 11.76
C ILE A 89 -13.60 21.74 12.21
N ASP A 90 -13.17 22.02 13.43
CA ASP A 90 -12.01 21.36 14.05
C ASP A 90 -12.40 20.01 14.68
N SER A 91 -11.53 19.02 14.57
CA SER A 91 -11.70 17.65 15.05
C SER A 91 -10.55 17.27 15.96
N TYR A 92 -10.85 17.17 17.25
CA TYR A 92 -9.94 16.79 18.33
C TYR A 92 -10.25 15.40 18.87
N MET A 93 -9.21 14.71 19.30
CA MET A 93 -9.32 13.41 19.96
C MET A 93 -10.02 13.52 21.31
N ILE A 94 -10.98 12.63 21.57
CA ILE A 94 -11.72 12.57 22.83
C ILE A 94 -11.46 11.25 23.58
N PRO A 95 -11.53 11.26 24.94
CA PRO A 95 -11.55 10.02 25.71
C PRO A 95 -12.83 9.24 25.41
N SER A 96 -12.71 8.12 24.70
CA SER A 96 -13.83 7.25 24.36
C SER A 96 -13.49 5.77 24.61
N PRO A 97 -14.48 4.86 24.55
CA PRO A 97 -14.23 3.42 24.61
C PRO A 97 -13.25 2.94 23.53
N LEU A 98 -13.24 3.61 22.36
CA LEU A 98 -12.28 3.40 21.29
C LEU A 98 -11.07 4.31 21.52
N ARG A 99 -10.17 3.84 22.40
CA ARG A 99 -8.98 4.57 22.83
C ARG A 99 -8.14 5.04 21.60
N LEU A 100 -7.93 6.35 21.50
CA LEU A 100 -7.15 7.04 20.45
C LEU A 100 -7.77 7.04 19.04
N LEU A 101 -9.04 6.68 18.88
CA LEU A 101 -9.69 6.63 17.55
C LEU A 101 -10.90 7.56 17.42
N ASP A 102 -11.46 8.02 18.53
CA ASP A 102 -12.67 8.84 18.50
C ASP A 102 -12.33 10.32 18.61
N CYS A 103 -13.16 11.13 17.94
CA CYS A 103 -13.02 12.58 17.90
C CYS A 103 -14.36 13.24 18.28
N ASP A 104 -14.29 14.49 18.71
CA ASP A 104 -15.45 15.31 19.03
C ASP A 104 -16.35 15.55 17.79
N ASN A 105 -15.77 16.04 16.70
CA ASN A 105 -16.43 16.34 15.45
C ASN A 105 -15.96 15.34 14.38
N ARG A 106 -16.88 14.49 13.93
CA ARG A 106 -16.62 13.50 12.88
C ARG A 106 -16.87 14.11 11.50
N LEU A 107 -16.01 13.78 10.54
CA LEU A 107 -16.23 14.15 9.15
C LEU A 107 -17.46 13.42 8.60
N LEU A 108 -18.52 14.16 8.29
CA LEU A 108 -19.74 13.64 7.68
C LEU A 108 -19.65 13.71 6.17
N LEU A 109 -19.87 12.58 5.50
CA LEU A 109 -19.77 12.41 4.05
C LEU A 109 -20.98 11.66 3.50
N ALA A 110 -21.37 11.95 2.26
CA ALA A 110 -22.42 11.21 1.57
C ALA A 110 -21.93 9.80 1.19
N ALA A 111 -22.70 8.77 1.55
CA ALA A 111 -22.38 7.40 1.18
C ALA A 111 -22.63 7.16 -0.32
N GLN A 112 -21.84 6.24 -0.91
CA GLN A 112 -22.00 5.79 -2.31
C GLN A 112 -21.81 6.87 -3.38
N THR A 113 -21.16 7.99 -3.05
CA THR A 113 -20.85 9.05 -4.01
C THR A 113 -19.35 9.27 -4.14
N PRO A 114 -18.82 9.59 -5.34
CA PRO A 114 -17.40 9.91 -5.51
C PRO A 114 -17.09 11.26 -4.87
N ILE A 115 -16.21 11.25 -3.86
CA ILE A 115 -15.82 12.45 -3.10
C ILE A 115 -14.35 12.76 -3.37
N ARG A 116 -14.07 14.03 -3.67
CA ARG A 116 -12.70 14.54 -3.75
C ARG A 116 -12.28 15.09 -2.40
N VAL A 117 -11.19 14.57 -1.85
CA VAL A 117 -10.59 15.13 -0.63
C VAL A 117 -9.30 15.85 -1.01
N LEU A 118 -9.22 17.14 -0.66
CA LEU A 118 -8.02 17.96 -0.83
C LEU A 118 -7.29 18.01 0.51
N VAL A 119 -6.09 17.45 0.58
CA VAL A 119 -5.30 17.39 1.81
C VAL A 119 -4.23 18.49 1.77
N THR A 120 -4.15 19.28 2.83
CA THR A 120 -3.08 20.27 3.05
C THR A 120 -2.72 20.30 4.54
N SER A 121 -1.63 20.96 4.88
CA SER A 121 -1.26 21.25 6.26
C SER A 121 -1.21 22.76 6.50
N GLY A 122 -1.52 23.18 7.73
CA GLY A 122 -1.33 24.54 8.21
C GLY A 122 0.04 24.78 8.88
N ASP A 123 0.76 23.71 9.25
CA ASP A 123 2.02 23.80 10.01
C ASP A 123 3.11 22.80 9.57
N VAL A 124 2.94 21.50 9.84
CA VAL A 124 3.94 20.45 9.59
C VAL A 124 3.38 19.34 8.68
N LEU A 125 4.25 18.52 8.10
CA LEU A 125 3.87 17.43 7.19
C LEU A 125 2.92 16.39 7.83
#